data_AF-A0A3D4Q078-F1
#
_entry.id   AF-A0A3D4Q078-F1
#
_cell.length_a   1.000
_cell.length_b   1.000
_cell.length_c   1.000
_cell.angle_alpha   90.00
_cell.angle_beta   90.00
_cell.angle_gamma   90.00
#
_symmetry.space_group_name_H-M   'P 1'
#
loop_
_entity.id
_entity.type
_entity.pdbx_description
1 polymer ?
#
loop_
_entity_poly.entity_id
_entity_poly.type
_entity_poly.pdbx_seq_one_letter_code
_entity_poly.pdbx_strand_id
1 'polypeptide(L)'
;MVYRGVMETQGNSMTKENLAWLLIRFIGVILIIFSLYFIYQLAIYLLVYLSIEPSVTVGTDGVKTIRLQNINWTPLTNGVFCFASSIYFLKRGSFVHKLLLNNV
;
A
#
# COMPACT_ATOMS: atom_id res chain seq x y z
N MET A 1 31.17 -46.82 3.03
CA MET A 1 31.15 -45.38 3.37
C MET A 1 30.50 -44.59 2.24
N VAL A 2 29.17 -44.58 2.12
CA VAL A 2 28.46 -43.77 1.10
C VAL A 2 27.10 -43.32 1.66
N TYR A 3 27.11 -42.54 2.75
CA TYR A 3 25.89 -41.94 3.32
C TYR A 3 26.19 -40.57 3.94
N ARG A 4 27.01 -39.74 3.27
CA ARG A 4 27.39 -38.42 3.78
C ARG A 4 26.98 -37.24 2.89
N GLY A 5 26.25 -37.49 1.80
CA GLY A 5 25.92 -36.45 0.81
C GLY A 5 24.45 -36.00 0.76
N VAL A 6 23.55 -36.58 1.58
CA VAL A 6 22.10 -36.33 1.45
C VAL A 6 21.55 -35.42 2.57
N MET A 7 22.35 -35.09 3.60
CA MET A 7 21.86 -34.32 4.75
C MET A 7 22.14 -32.81 4.69
N GLU A 8 22.92 -32.30 3.73
CA GLU A 8 23.25 -30.86 3.67
C GLU A 8 22.24 -30.01 2.90
N THR A 9 21.35 -30.60 2.12
CA THR A 9 20.39 -29.84 1.30
C THR A 9 19.05 -29.56 1.97
N GLN A 10 18.70 -30.26 3.06
CA GLN A 10 17.41 -30.03 3.75
C GLN A 10 17.42 -28.89 4.77
N GLY A 11 18.59 -28.50 5.32
CA GLY A 11 18.67 -27.37 6.26
C GLY A 11 18.49 -26.00 5.59
N ASN A 12 18.79 -25.91 4.28
CA ASN A 12 18.82 -24.66 3.52
C ASN A 12 17.46 -24.32 2.87
N SER A 13 16.62 -25.32 2.56
CA SER A 13 15.26 -25.07 2.04
C SER A 13 14.33 -24.52 3.13
N MET A 14 14.37 -25.11 4.33
CA MET A 14 13.51 -24.69 5.46
C MET A 14 13.80 -23.26 5.92
N THR A 15 15.06 -22.81 5.85
CA THR A 15 15.45 -21.42 6.16
C THR A 15 15.04 -20.44 5.07
N LYS A 16 15.13 -20.83 3.78
CA LYS A 16 14.69 -20.00 2.65
C LYS A 16 13.17 -19.80 2.63
N GLU A 17 12.41 -20.83 2.93
CA GLU A 17 10.94 -20.74 3.03
C GLU A 17 10.53 -19.78 4.15
N ASN A 18 11.13 -19.94 5.33
CA ASN A 18 10.88 -19.03 6.46
C ASN A 18 11.27 -17.58 6.14
N LEU A 19 12.41 -17.36 5.46
CA LEU A 19 12.86 -16.03 5.05
C LEU A 19 11.89 -15.39 4.04
N ALA A 20 11.45 -16.15 3.03
CA ALA A 20 10.52 -15.66 2.01
C ALA A 20 9.14 -15.33 2.61
N TRP A 21 8.66 -16.14 3.56
CA TRP A 21 7.43 -15.85 4.28
C TRP A 21 7.52 -14.57 5.11
N LEU A 22 8.66 -14.36 5.78
CA LEU A 22 8.92 -13.18 6.59
C LEU A 22 9.06 -11.91 5.72
N LEU A 23 9.69 -12.01 4.56
CA LEU A 23 9.76 -10.93 3.56
C LEU A 23 8.39 -10.50 3.05
N ILE A 24 7.50 -11.44 2.72
CA ILE A 24 6.13 -11.13 2.26
C ILE A 24 5.35 -10.38 3.35
N ARG A 25 5.48 -10.80 4.61
CA ARG A 25 4.87 -10.11 5.77
C ARG A 25 5.43 -8.70 5.92
N PHE A 26 6.75 -8.54 5.79
CA PHE A 26 7.43 -7.25 5.92
C PHE A 26 6.99 -6.26 4.83
N ILE A 27 6.89 -6.70 3.58
CA ILE A 27 6.33 -5.89 2.48
C ILE A 27 4.89 -5.48 2.78
N GLY A 28 4.08 -6.41 3.30
CA GLY A 28 2.72 -6.11 3.75
C GLY A 28 2.67 -5.00 4.79
N VAL A 29 3.54 -5.04 5.81
CA VAL A 29 3.64 -4.01 6.86
C VAL A 29 4.07 -2.66 6.26
N ILE A 30 5.07 -2.65 5.37
CA ILE A 30 5.49 -1.42 4.69
C ILE A 30 4.33 -0.79 3.91
N LEU A 31 3.54 -1.60 3.21
CA LEU A 31 2.36 -1.11 2.49
C LEU A 31 1.29 -0.51 3.42
N ILE A 32 1.15 -1.00 4.67
CA ILE A 32 0.29 -0.36 5.67
C ILE A 32 0.82 1.03 6.02
N ILE A 33 2.13 1.16 6.24
CA ILE A 33 2.76 2.45 6.56
C ILE A 33 2.53 3.44 5.41
N PHE A 34 2.71 3.02 4.16
CA PHE A 34 2.39 3.84 2.99
C PHE A 34 0.91 4.22 2.93
N SER A 35 -0.01 3.29 3.21
CA SER A 35 -1.44 3.59 3.29
C SER A 35 -1.74 4.66 4.33
N LEU A 36 -1.15 4.59 5.52
CA LEU A 36 -1.32 5.59 6.57
C LEU A 36 -0.76 6.95 6.14
N TYR A 37 0.37 6.96 5.44
CA TYR A 37 0.95 8.18 4.88
C TYR A 37 0.01 8.86 3.87
N PHE A 38 -0.61 8.10 2.96
CA PHE A 38 -1.57 8.66 2.01
C PHE A 38 -2.85 9.17 2.68
N ILE A 39 -3.34 8.50 3.72
CA ILE A 39 -4.47 8.97 4.53
C ILE A 39 -4.10 10.27 5.25
N TYR A 40 -2.89 10.36 5.79
CA TYR A 40 -2.39 11.59 6.43
C TYR A 40 -2.29 12.75 5.42
N GLN A 41 -1.77 12.50 4.21
CA GLN A 41 -1.79 13.52 3.15
C GLN A 41 -3.21 13.98 2.80
N LEU A 42 -4.16 13.05 2.68
CA LEU A 42 -5.57 13.39 2.43
C LEU A 42 -6.14 14.26 3.56
N ALA A 43 -5.84 13.94 4.82
CA ALA A 43 -6.28 14.71 5.97
C ALA A 43 -5.74 16.14 5.93
N ILE A 44 -4.45 16.33 5.63
CA ILE A 44 -3.88 17.67 5.43
C ILE A 44 -4.57 18.40 4.28
N TYR A 45 -4.78 17.73 3.14
CA TYR A 45 -5.39 18.34 1.96
C TYR A 45 -6.82 18.82 2.25
N LEU A 46 -7.59 18.03 3.00
CA LEU A 46 -8.93 18.39 3.47
C LEU A 46 -8.90 19.54 4.48
N LEU A 47 -7.93 19.56 5.40
CA LEU A 47 -7.78 20.63 6.39
C LEU A 47 -7.44 21.97 5.72
N VAL A 48 -6.54 21.93 4.73
CA VAL A 48 -6.22 23.09 3.89
C VAL A 48 -7.44 23.53 3.09
N TYR A 49 -8.17 22.61 2.46
CA TYR A 49 -9.39 22.92 1.73
C TYR A 49 -10.46 23.59 2.62
N LEU A 50 -10.64 23.11 3.86
CA LEU A 50 -11.59 23.70 4.83
C LEU A 50 -11.14 25.07 5.34
N SER A 51 -9.83 25.34 5.33
CA SER A 51 -9.24 26.58 5.84
C SER A 51 -9.13 27.67 4.78
N ILE A 52 -9.30 27.34 3.49
CA ILE A 52 -9.30 28.30 2.40
C ILE A 52 -10.71 28.85 2.23
N GLU A 53 -10.87 30.17 2.33
CA GLU A 53 -12.12 30.83 2.00
C GLU A 53 -12.47 30.58 0.51
N PRO A 54 -13.73 30.22 0.20
CA PRO A 54 -14.12 29.94 -1.18
C PRO A 54 -13.87 31.15 -2.06
N SER A 55 -13.09 30.97 -3.13
CA SER A 55 -12.77 32.06 -4.05
C SER A 55 -14.02 32.51 -4.79
N VAL A 56 -14.50 33.69 -4.44
CA VAL A 56 -15.66 34.30 -5.08
C VAL A 56 -15.21 34.90 -6.40
N THR A 57 -15.57 34.27 -7.51
CA THR A 57 -15.35 34.85 -8.84
C THR A 57 -16.61 35.61 -9.22
N VAL A 58 -16.49 36.92 -9.42
CA VAL A 58 -17.58 37.75 -9.94
C VAL A 58 -17.57 37.58 -11.45
N GLY A 59 -18.61 36.95 -12.00
CA GLY A 59 -18.78 36.88 -13.46
C GLY A 59 -19.02 38.27 -14.05
N THR A 60 -18.75 38.45 -15.34
CA THR A 60 -19.04 39.68 -16.11
C THR A 60 -20.49 40.13 -16.01
N ASP A 61 -21.39 39.21 -15.63
CA ASP A 61 -22.83 39.41 -15.52
C ASP A 61 -23.25 39.86 -14.11
N GLY A 62 -22.29 40.15 -13.22
CA GLY A 62 -22.54 40.58 -11.84
C GLY A 62 -22.96 39.45 -10.88
N VAL A 63 -23.16 38.24 -11.39
CA VAL A 63 -23.49 37.05 -10.58
C VAL A 63 -22.23 36.55 -9.88
N LYS A 64 -22.28 36.47 -8.54
CA LYS A 64 -21.25 35.84 -7.72
C LYS A 64 -21.41 34.32 -7.79
N THR A 65 -20.55 33.66 -8.55
CA THR A 65 -20.49 32.19 -8.55
C THR A 65 -19.39 31.73 -7.60
N ILE A 66 -19.78 30.91 -6.62
CA ILE A 66 -18.84 30.19 -5.76
C ILE A 66 -18.29 29.02 -6.59
N ARG A 67 -17.00 29.07 -6.95
CA ARG A 67 -16.35 27.92 -7.58
C ARG A 67 -15.99 26.90 -6.51
N LEU A 68 -16.54 25.69 -6.63
CA LEU A 68 -16.04 24.55 -5.86
C LEU A 68 -14.58 24.30 -6.28
N GLN A 69 -13.65 24.34 -5.33
CA GLN A 69 -12.28 23.94 -5.59
C GLN A 69 -12.25 22.45 -5.92
N ASN A 70 -11.47 22.06 -6.92
CA ASN A 70 -11.35 20.66 -7.30
C ASN A 70 -10.60 19.89 -6.20
N ILE A 71 -11.29 18.98 -5.51
CA ILE A 71 -10.69 18.14 -4.48
C ILE A 71 -9.83 17.08 -5.16
N ASN A 72 -8.55 17.01 -4.81
CA ASN A 72 -7.66 15.98 -5.32
C ASN A 72 -7.90 14.65 -4.57
N TRP A 73 -8.57 13.70 -5.22
CA TRP A 73 -8.88 12.37 -4.67
C TRP A 73 -7.76 11.35 -4.86
N THR A 74 -6.68 11.70 -5.56
CA THR A 74 -5.54 10.80 -5.83
C THR A 74 -4.92 10.17 -4.56
N PRO A 75 -4.77 10.90 -3.43
CA PRO A 75 -4.27 10.31 -2.20
C PRO A 75 -5.20 9.22 -1.64
N LEU A 76 -6.52 9.39 -1.79
CA LEU A 76 -7.50 8.40 -1.33
C LEU A 76 -7.39 7.11 -2.16
N THR A 77 -7.34 7.21 -3.49
CA THR A 77 -7.23 6.03 -4.36
C THR A 77 -5.93 5.27 -4.13
N ASN A 78 -4.81 5.99 -3.97
CA ASN A 78 -3.51 5.38 -3.70
C ASN A 78 -3.48 4.72 -2.32
N GLY A 79 -4.04 5.38 -1.29
CA GLY A 79 -4.15 4.81 0.05
C GLY A 79 -4.97 3.52 0.07
N VAL A 80 -6.17 3.53 -0.54
CA VAL A 80 -7.04 2.33 -0.63
C VAL A 80 -6.34 1.21 -1.39
N PHE A 81 -5.64 1.51 -2.48
CA PHE A 81 -4.90 0.51 -3.26
C PHE A 81 -3.76 -0.12 -2.44
N CYS A 82 -2.96 0.69 -1.74
CA CYS A 82 -1.89 0.20 -0.87
C CYS A 82 -2.45 -0.65 0.28
N PHE A 83 -3.58 -0.24 0.88
CA PHE A 83 -4.24 -0.97 1.96
C PHE A 83 -4.79 -2.33 1.49
N ALA A 84 -5.49 -2.35 0.35
CA ALA A 84 -6.02 -3.57 -0.24
C ALA A 84 -4.89 -4.54 -0.63
N SER A 85 -3.81 -4.01 -1.20
CA SER A 85 -2.60 -4.77 -1.53
C SER A 85 -1.92 -5.32 -0.28
N SER A 86 -1.81 -4.54 0.79
CA SER A 86 -1.28 -5.00 2.07
C SER A 86 -2.10 -6.15 2.66
N ILE A 87 -3.43 -6.01 2.69
CA ILE A 87 -4.33 -7.07 3.16
C ILE A 87 -4.15 -8.33 2.30
N TYR A 88 -3.99 -8.17 0.99
CA TYR A 88 -3.73 -9.29 0.09
C TYR A 88 -2.43 -10.02 0.46
N PHE A 89 -1.31 -9.31 0.66
CA PHE A 89 -0.04 -9.93 1.06
C PHE A 89 -0.07 -10.51 2.49
N LEU A 90 -0.82 -9.91 3.42
CA LEU A 90 -0.92 -10.38 4.80
C LEU A 90 -1.86 -11.58 4.98
N LYS A 91 -3.05 -11.57 4.34
CA LYS A 91 -4.03 -12.67 4.42
C LYS A 91 -3.73 -13.80 3.42
N ARG A 92 -3.35 -13.48 2.19
CA ARG A 92 -3.03 -14.47 1.14
C ARG A 92 -1.52 -14.68 0.96
N GLY A 93 -0.70 -14.24 1.91
CA GLY A 93 0.75 -14.46 1.88
C GLY A 93 1.14 -15.93 1.70
N SER A 94 0.35 -16.88 2.22
CA SER A 94 0.56 -18.32 1.98
C SER A 94 0.36 -18.73 0.51
N PHE A 95 -0.58 -18.11 -0.21
CA PHE A 95 -0.80 -18.37 -1.63
C PHE A 95 0.30 -17.74 -2.50
N VAL A 96 0.74 -16.52 -2.16
CA VAL A 96 1.88 -15.85 -2.82
C VAL A 96 3.18 -16.61 -2.57
N HIS A 97 3.37 -17.10 -1.35
CA HIS A 97 4.52 -17.93 -0.98
C HIS A 97 4.53 -19.26 -1.74
N LYS A 98 3.37 -19.93 -1.86
CA LYS A 98 3.23 -21.11 -2.72
C LYS A 98 3.48 -20.80 -4.19
N LEU A 99 3.04 -19.65 -4.70
CA LEU A 99 3.25 -19.26 -6.09
C LEU A 99 4.72 -18.93 -6.38
N LEU A 100 5.42 -18.31 -5.43
CA LEU A 100 6.87 -18.08 -5.50
C LEU A 100 7.66 -19.39 -5.45
N LEU A 101 7.31 -20.31 -4.55
CA LEU A 101 7.96 -21.62 -4.48
C LEU A 101 7.66 -22.52 -5.68
N ASN A 102 6.53 -22.32 -6.37
CA ASN A 102 6.15 -23.12 -7.54
C ASN A 102 6.75 -22.58 -8.87
N ASN A 103 7.36 -21.38 -8.85
CA ASN A 103 8.06 -20.80 -10.01
C ASN A 103 9.59 -20.75 -9.82
N VAL A 104 10.11 -21.30 -8.72
CA VAL A 104 11.54 -21.52 -8.45
C VAL A 104 11.82 -23.01 -8.55
#